data_AF-A0A4Q0J2S4-F1
#
_entry.id   AF-A0A4Q0J2S4-F1
#
_cell.length_a   1.000
_cell.length_b   1.000
_cell.length_c   1.000
_cell.angle_alpha   90.00
_cell.angle_beta   90.00
_cell.angle_gamma   90.00
#
_symmetry.space_group_name_H-M   'P 1'
#
loop_
_entity.id
_entity.type
_entity.pdbx_description
1 polymer ?
#
loop_
_entity_poly.entity_id
_entity_poly.type
_entity_poly.pdbx_seq_one_letter_code
_entity_poly.pdbx_strand_id
1 'polypeptide(L)'
;MKKILRTFTMAEAIVLATGFAAAEPTVLLDVDFSEKCTAGTESEPQMFKYSFDFTGLGFTGWQISPASGVGQAGGSLYISDGASVRTNTLTGVSTSNGAIKVTMEVKLKNTNMGIVQLGWGFSTTSNAEVYTDDWTTVEYIITPTSSYSNYAQIKPFLVAEGMFLKSVKIEQGKEFLGVPVPSLPTDANGASFTASWKAVSGATKYYLDVYSYDAGGSKVMFLENQEVTPTTSTATFVSYKVTGLSPATTYYYVVRAANDEAVSGNSEEMEVVKVISSLDKPEVEVSAKSDGSYTASWNAVDNAENYFVNVVCRKTLAEAGAANVLTESFDCFTSGTIDNVEYAYDRHLAMLDEEGWTGKDMCYINGAMGLAPYLDGSYLATPALDLSSDGGKVTVELTAAAAQFGAYTASGAIKLVLVDADENLSEPVELNFDTAGFKKYIIELEGGTAASKVKIYDFNNATGYKYFFDAITVLQVKPAGYVNTTTYETAQVEGTSYSGNVVKEENTAYYITVTAAAKTVDGGSVGTVYSALSDEVLIANFSGVENVVAGTEAAVAVKSLGNGVIEVIAADDTVVEVYDLAGRMIATEAVAAGVNTLSVNATGVAIVKAGTVVAKVIL
;
A
#
# COMPACT_ATOMS: atom_id res chain seq x y z
N MET A 1 -1.41 14.43 9.95
CA MET A 1 -2.45 15.06 10.81
C MET A 1 -3.58 15.61 9.95
N LYS A 2 -4.56 14.77 9.60
CA LYS A 2 -5.83 15.21 8.98
C LYS A 2 -6.89 15.20 10.09
N LYS A 3 -7.39 16.38 10.45
CA LYS A 3 -8.52 16.54 11.37
C LYS A 3 -9.77 15.97 10.71
N ILE A 4 -10.23 14.81 11.15
CA ILE A 4 -11.57 14.30 10.84
C ILE A 4 -12.52 15.08 11.76
N LEU A 5 -13.06 16.17 11.24
CA LEU A 5 -14.18 16.88 11.86
C LEU A 5 -15.46 16.13 11.43
N ARG A 6 -15.92 15.15 12.21
CA ARG A 6 -17.28 14.61 12.07
C ARG A 6 -18.21 15.52 12.89
N THR A 7 -18.73 16.53 12.21
CA THR A 7 -19.82 17.37 12.71
C THR A 7 -21.08 16.51 12.81
N PHE A 8 -21.49 16.13 14.02
CA PHE A 8 -22.85 15.66 14.27
C PHE A 8 -23.80 16.83 14.00
N THR A 9 -24.38 16.88 12.80
CA THR A 9 -25.56 17.69 12.52
C THR A 9 -26.77 16.82 12.78
N MET A 10 -27.52 17.12 13.86
CA MET A 10 -28.91 16.68 13.97
C MET A 10 -29.66 17.26 12.77
N ALA A 11 -29.94 16.42 11.77
CA ALA A 11 -30.90 16.76 10.74
C ALA A 11 -32.29 16.66 11.34
N GLU A 12 -33.00 17.78 11.41
CA GLU A 12 -34.42 17.83 11.73
C GLU A 12 -35.19 16.96 10.72
N ALA A 13 -35.71 15.82 11.19
CA ALA A 13 -36.65 15.03 10.43
C ALA A 13 -37.98 15.80 10.37
N ILE A 14 -38.32 16.34 9.20
CA ILE A 14 -39.68 16.79 8.90
C ILE A 14 -40.55 15.52 8.82
N VAL A 15 -41.20 15.20 9.94
CA VAL A 15 -42.21 14.14 10.02
C VAL A 15 -43.50 14.69 9.41
N LEU A 16 -43.82 14.26 8.19
CA LEU A 16 -45.19 14.27 7.69
C LEU A 16 -45.98 13.21 8.45
N ALA A 17 -46.53 13.61 9.60
CA ALA A 17 -47.36 12.78 10.45
C ALA A 17 -48.71 12.50 9.76
N THR A 18 -48.86 11.30 9.20
CA THR A 18 -50.18 10.65 9.13
C THR A 18 -50.28 9.69 10.30
N GLY A 19 -51.08 10.07 11.30
CA GLY A 19 -51.19 9.39 12.58
C GLY A 19 -51.68 7.95 12.47
N PHE A 20 -50.80 7.02 12.80
CA PHE A 20 -51.14 5.82 13.55
C PHE A 20 -50.27 5.87 14.81
N ALA A 21 -50.88 5.72 15.99
CA ALA A 21 -50.13 5.56 17.22
C ALA A 21 -49.32 4.25 17.10
N ALA A 22 -48.02 4.36 16.87
CA ALA A 22 -47.11 3.22 16.97
C ALA A 22 -47.27 2.61 18.36
N ALA A 23 -47.34 1.28 18.44
CA ALA A 23 -47.39 0.61 19.74
C ALA A 23 -46.07 0.89 20.47
N GLU A 24 -46.14 1.35 21.71
CA GLU A 24 -44.95 1.61 22.52
C GLU A 24 -44.03 0.36 22.60
N PRO A 25 -42.71 0.53 22.57
CA PRO A 25 -41.77 -0.58 22.64
C PRO A 25 -41.97 -1.36 23.94
N THR A 26 -41.86 -2.68 23.85
CA THR A 26 -41.90 -3.56 25.01
C THR A 26 -40.57 -3.48 25.75
N VAL A 27 -40.58 -2.98 26.99
CA VAL A 27 -39.39 -3.01 27.87
C VAL A 27 -39.19 -4.44 28.39
N LEU A 28 -38.08 -5.06 28.02
CA LEU A 28 -37.70 -6.42 28.41
C LEU A 28 -36.77 -6.42 29.63
N LEU A 29 -35.96 -5.37 29.78
CA LEU A 29 -35.06 -5.14 30.90
C LEU A 29 -34.84 -3.63 31.07
N ASP A 30 -34.84 -3.16 32.31
CA ASP A 30 -34.44 -1.80 32.64
C ASP A 30 -33.73 -1.84 34.00
N VAL A 31 -32.41 -1.66 33.99
CA VAL A 31 -31.56 -1.77 35.16
C VAL A 31 -30.66 -0.57 35.26
N ASP A 32 -30.72 0.08 36.43
CA ASP A 32 -29.77 1.10 36.87
C ASP A 32 -28.95 0.53 38.05
N PHE A 33 -27.63 0.53 37.90
CA PHE A 33 -26.70 0.01 38.90
C PHE A 33 -26.46 1.00 40.05
N SER A 34 -26.86 2.26 39.93
CA SER A 34 -26.56 3.33 40.88
C SER A 34 -27.08 3.06 42.30
N GLU A 35 -28.24 2.43 42.43
CA GLU A 35 -28.85 2.14 43.74
C GLU A 35 -28.23 0.93 44.45
N LYS A 36 -27.63 -0.01 43.72
CA LYS A 36 -27.21 -1.32 44.25
C LYS A 36 -25.69 -1.49 44.28
N CYS A 37 -24.96 -0.85 43.36
CA CYS A 37 -23.51 -0.96 43.23
C CYS A 37 -22.81 0.24 43.90
N THR A 38 -23.06 0.46 45.18
CA THR A 38 -22.65 1.67 45.91
C THR A 38 -21.25 1.58 46.54
N ALA A 39 -20.63 0.40 46.59
CA ALA A 39 -19.32 0.23 47.19
C ALA A 39 -18.17 0.60 46.22
N GLY A 40 -16.99 0.90 46.77
CA GLY A 40 -15.83 1.35 45.99
C GLY A 40 -16.01 2.72 45.34
N THR A 41 -15.10 3.08 44.44
CA THR A 41 -15.18 4.29 43.61
C THR A 41 -14.70 3.99 42.18
N GLU A 42 -14.89 4.91 41.24
CA GLU A 42 -14.30 4.76 39.90
C GLU A 42 -12.76 4.66 39.94
N SER A 43 -12.10 5.35 40.87
CA SER A 43 -10.64 5.28 41.02
C SER A 43 -10.16 3.99 41.68
N GLU A 44 -10.97 3.40 42.57
CA GLU A 44 -10.66 2.17 43.29
C GLU A 44 -11.93 1.29 43.39
N PRO A 45 -12.24 0.51 42.33
CA PRO A 45 -13.40 -0.36 42.32
C PRO A 45 -13.31 -1.47 43.37
N GLN A 46 -14.41 -1.74 44.07
CA GLN A 46 -14.50 -2.87 44.99
C GLN A 46 -14.86 -4.14 44.23
N MET A 47 -13.84 -4.94 43.91
CA MET A 47 -13.99 -6.20 43.17
C MET A 47 -14.80 -7.24 43.93
N PHE A 48 -15.63 -7.99 43.21
CA PHE A 48 -16.30 -9.18 43.75
C PHE A 48 -15.29 -10.31 43.93
N LYS A 49 -15.47 -11.12 44.97
CA LYS A 49 -14.65 -12.31 45.19
C LYS A 49 -15.30 -13.53 44.54
N TYR A 50 -16.62 -13.59 44.58
CA TYR A 50 -17.42 -14.69 44.07
C TYR A 50 -18.65 -14.18 43.30
N SER A 51 -19.18 -14.99 42.39
CA SER A 51 -20.37 -14.62 41.62
C SER A 51 -21.61 -14.36 42.49
N PHE A 52 -21.70 -15.00 43.66
CA PHE A 52 -22.81 -14.78 44.59
C PHE A 52 -22.79 -13.40 45.25
N ASP A 53 -21.63 -12.73 45.31
CA ASP A 53 -21.53 -11.35 45.81
C ASP A 53 -22.35 -10.41 44.91
N PHE A 54 -22.33 -10.65 43.60
CA PHE A 54 -23.13 -9.90 42.62
C PHE A 54 -24.62 -10.24 42.72
N THR A 55 -24.98 -11.52 42.80
CA THR A 55 -26.40 -11.91 42.97
C THR A 55 -26.99 -11.43 44.30
N GLY A 56 -26.15 -11.30 45.35
CA GLY A 56 -26.53 -10.77 46.65
C GLY A 56 -26.96 -9.30 46.63
N LEU A 57 -26.60 -8.55 45.58
CA LEU A 57 -27.07 -7.18 45.35
C LEU A 57 -28.49 -7.12 44.72
N GLY A 58 -29.09 -8.27 44.43
CA GLY A 58 -30.43 -8.38 43.83
C GLY A 58 -30.44 -8.76 42.35
N PHE A 59 -29.28 -8.90 41.71
CA PHE A 59 -29.16 -9.31 40.30
C PHE A 59 -29.30 -10.84 40.12
N THR A 60 -30.40 -11.40 40.62
CA THR A 60 -30.66 -12.85 40.56
C THR A 60 -30.78 -13.33 39.11
N GLY A 61 -30.09 -14.43 38.78
CA GLY A 61 -30.09 -15.03 37.43
C GLY A 61 -29.08 -14.39 36.47
N TRP A 62 -28.45 -13.27 36.82
CA TRP A 62 -27.35 -12.72 36.06
C TRP A 62 -26.05 -13.49 36.35
N GLN A 63 -25.11 -13.42 35.41
CA GLN A 63 -23.82 -14.09 35.51
C GLN A 63 -22.67 -13.10 35.29
N ILE A 64 -21.57 -13.29 36.02
CA ILE A 64 -20.32 -12.56 35.81
C ILE A 64 -19.18 -13.55 35.66
N SER A 65 -18.20 -13.25 34.81
CA SER A 65 -17.06 -14.14 34.58
C SER A 65 -15.81 -13.41 34.07
N PRO A 66 -14.62 -13.63 34.66
CA PRO A 66 -14.45 -14.20 36.00
C PRO A 66 -15.06 -13.27 37.05
N ALA A 67 -15.50 -13.81 38.19
CA ALA A 67 -16.10 -12.97 39.24
C ALA A 67 -15.15 -11.89 39.76
N SER A 68 -13.85 -12.21 39.85
CA SER A 68 -12.79 -11.28 40.27
C SER A 68 -12.49 -10.16 39.28
N GLY A 69 -13.05 -10.22 38.06
CA GLY A 69 -12.92 -9.18 37.04
C GLY A 69 -14.09 -8.18 37.02
N VAL A 70 -15.07 -8.34 37.92
CA VAL A 70 -16.22 -7.43 38.03
C VAL A 70 -16.29 -6.87 39.45
N GLY A 71 -16.68 -5.61 39.60
CA GLY A 71 -16.76 -4.95 40.91
C GLY A 71 -17.78 -3.82 40.95
N GLN A 72 -17.99 -3.26 42.14
CA GLN A 72 -18.76 -2.03 42.34
C GLN A 72 -17.83 -0.82 42.26
N ALA A 73 -18.31 0.28 41.68
CA ALA A 73 -17.55 1.51 41.53
C ALA A 73 -18.41 2.75 41.86
N GLY A 74 -18.98 2.79 43.07
CA GLY A 74 -19.61 4.00 43.61
C GLY A 74 -20.83 4.50 42.82
N GLY A 75 -21.67 3.60 42.33
CA GLY A 75 -22.85 3.90 41.52
C GLY A 75 -22.85 3.26 40.13
N SER A 76 -21.86 2.41 39.84
CA SER A 76 -21.76 1.67 38.59
C SER A 76 -21.11 0.31 38.80
N LEU A 77 -21.21 -0.57 37.82
CA LEU A 77 -20.37 -1.77 37.74
C LEU A 77 -19.06 -1.44 37.05
N TYR A 78 -17.96 -1.90 37.62
CA TYR A 78 -16.68 -1.99 36.93
C TYR A 78 -16.52 -3.38 36.31
N ILE A 79 -16.02 -3.44 35.07
CA ILE A 79 -15.76 -4.67 34.32
C ILE A 79 -14.34 -4.56 33.74
N SER A 80 -13.41 -5.40 34.19
CA SER A 80 -12.03 -5.43 33.71
C SER A 80 -11.92 -5.98 32.29
N ASP A 81 -10.79 -5.76 31.63
CA ASP A 81 -10.48 -6.46 30.38
C ASP A 81 -10.56 -7.99 30.57
N GLY A 82 -11.11 -8.69 29.57
CA GLY A 82 -11.38 -10.12 29.61
C GLY A 82 -12.54 -10.56 30.52
N ALA A 83 -13.17 -9.67 31.28
CA ALA A 83 -14.36 -9.97 32.09
C ALA A 83 -15.66 -9.68 31.34
N SER A 84 -16.76 -10.27 31.81
CA SER A 84 -18.08 -10.04 31.23
C SER A 84 -19.20 -10.07 32.27
N VAL A 85 -20.27 -9.32 31.99
CA VAL A 85 -21.54 -9.34 32.71
C VAL A 85 -22.61 -9.84 31.73
N ARG A 86 -23.38 -10.83 32.14
CA ARG A 86 -24.44 -11.43 31.33
C ARG A 86 -25.78 -11.32 32.06
N THR A 87 -26.79 -10.82 31.36
CA THR A 87 -28.16 -10.76 31.88
C THR A 87 -28.72 -12.16 32.09
N ASN A 88 -29.75 -12.29 32.93
CA ASN A 88 -30.58 -13.50 32.86
C ASN A 88 -31.19 -13.65 31.45
N THR A 89 -31.61 -14.85 31.10
CA THR A 89 -32.41 -15.08 29.89
C THR A 89 -33.68 -14.24 29.97
N LEU A 90 -33.85 -13.39 28.97
CA LEU A 90 -35.00 -12.49 28.82
C LEU A 90 -36.22 -13.30 28.37
N THR A 91 -37.37 -12.97 28.96
CA THR A 91 -38.67 -13.54 28.59
C THR A 91 -39.46 -12.54 27.74
N GLY A 92 -40.40 -13.01 26.93
CA GLY A 92 -41.24 -12.13 26.10
C GLY A 92 -40.62 -11.68 24.78
N VAL A 93 -39.38 -12.11 24.48
CA VAL A 93 -38.76 -11.86 23.17
C VAL A 93 -39.50 -12.64 22.08
N SER A 94 -39.95 -11.93 21.04
CA SER A 94 -40.63 -12.52 19.88
C SER A 94 -39.92 -12.18 18.58
N THR A 95 -39.87 -13.11 17.62
CA THR A 95 -39.36 -12.80 16.27
C THR A 95 -40.34 -11.98 15.42
N SER A 96 -41.59 -11.80 15.87
CA SER A 96 -42.62 -11.03 15.15
C SER A 96 -42.81 -9.60 15.67
N ASN A 97 -42.19 -9.23 16.79
CA ASN A 97 -42.40 -7.93 17.45
C ASN A 97 -41.31 -6.89 17.11
N GLY A 98 -40.60 -7.08 16.00
CA GLY A 98 -39.54 -6.19 15.57
C GLY A 98 -38.19 -6.48 16.23
N ALA A 99 -37.23 -5.58 16.01
CA ALA A 99 -35.87 -5.73 16.52
C ALA A 99 -35.79 -5.42 18.02
N ILE A 100 -34.65 -5.73 18.62
CA ILE A 100 -34.33 -5.41 20.02
C ILE A 100 -33.33 -4.26 20.03
N LYS A 101 -33.60 -3.23 20.82
CA LYS A 101 -32.65 -2.17 21.13
C LYS A 101 -32.04 -2.42 22.51
N VAL A 102 -30.71 -2.42 22.59
CA VAL A 102 -29.97 -2.43 23.85
C VAL A 102 -29.30 -1.07 24.00
N THR A 103 -29.68 -0.31 25.02
CA THR A 103 -29.10 1.00 25.37
C THR A 103 -28.31 0.85 26.67
N MET A 104 -27.06 1.30 26.68
CA MET A 104 -26.21 1.25 27.87
C MET A 104 -25.52 2.59 28.11
N GLU A 105 -25.42 2.98 29.37
CA GLU A 105 -24.58 4.11 29.77
C GLU A 105 -23.25 3.59 30.31
N VAL A 106 -22.17 3.97 29.64
CA VAL A 106 -20.82 3.40 29.83
C VAL A 106 -19.77 4.48 29.94
N LYS A 107 -18.65 4.17 30.58
CA LYS A 107 -17.46 5.03 30.65
C LYS A 107 -16.20 4.17 30.58
N LEU A 108 -15.23 4.53 29.74
CA LEU A 108 -13.97 3.80 29.65
C LEU A 108 -13.05 4.20 30.80
N LYS A 109 -12.33 3.25 31.40
CA LYS A 109 -11.38 3.57 32.48
C LYS A 109 -10.02 3.95 31.89
N ASN A 110 -9.52 5.13 32.21
CA ASN A 110 -8.16 5.61 31.87
C ASN A 110 -7.80 5.58 30.37
N THR A 111 -8.79 5.56 29.48
CA THR A 111 -8.61 5.66 28.03
C THR A 111 -9.79 6.40 27.44
N ASN A 112 -9.56 7.11 26.34
CA ASN A 112 -10.61 7.77 25.57
C ASN A 112 -10.94 7.01 24.28
N MET A 113 -10.40 5.81 24.08
CA MET A 113 -10.71 4.95 22.94
C MET A 113 -10.83 3.50 23.38
N GLY A 114 -11.84 2.82 22.85
CA GLY A 114 -12.12 1.43 23.21
C GLY A 114 -13.39 0.91 22.55
N ILE A 115 -13.66 -0.38 22.70
CA ILE A 115 -14.87 -1.03 22.18
C ILE A 115 -15.71 -1.57 23.34
N VAL A 116 -16.98 -1.22 23.35
CA VAL A 116 -17.99 -1.91 24.16
C VAL A 116 -18.60 -3.00 23.29
N GLN A 117 -18.48 -4.24 23.72
CA GLN A 117 -18.94 -5.39 22.95
C GLN A 117 -20.17 -6.01 23.61
N LEU A 118 -21.20 -6.21 22.79
CA LEU A 118 -22.44 -6.89 23.13
C LEU A 118 -22.49 -8.25 22.42
N GLY A 119 -22.46 -9.32 23.20
CA GLY A 119 -22.88 -10.64 22.76
C GLY A 119 -24.39 -10.80 22.95
N TRP A 120 -25.10 -11.27 21.94
CA TRP A 120 -26.50 -11.69 22.05
C TRP A 120 -26.63 -13.19 21.81
N GLY A 121 -27.05 -13.93 22.84
CA GLY A 121 -27.07 -15.38 22.79
C GLY A 121 -25.67 -15.98 22.60
N PHE A 122 -25.56 -17.00 21.75
CA PHE A 122 -24.31 -17.74 21.52
C PHE A 122 -23.54 -17.35 20.25
N SER A 123 -24.19 -16.66 19.31
CA SER A 123 -23.68 -16.53 17.93
C SER A 123 -23.64 -15.10 17.40
N THR A 124 -24.22 -14.14 18.12
CA THR A 124 -24.25 -12.74 17.67
C THR A 124 -23.33 -11.91 18.55
N THR A 125 -22.41 -11.18 17.93
CA THR A 125 -21.55 -10.19 18.58
C THR A 125 -21.69 -8.88 17.83
N SER A 126 -21.83 -7.78 18.56
CA SER A 126 -21.89 -6.42 18.03
C SER A 126 -20.94 -5.53 18.83
N ASN A 127 -20.29 -4.59 18.14
CA ASN A 127 -19.29 -3.70 18.72
C ASN A 127 -19.76 -2.26 18.60
N ALA A 128 -19.53 -1.45 19.63
CA ALA A 128 -19.66 0.00 19.58
C ALA A 128 -18.30 0.60 19.96
N GLU A 129 -17.75 1.39 19.05
CA GLU A 129 -16.53 2.16 19.30
C GLU A 129 -16.87 3.39 20.14
N VAL A 130 -16.08 3.61 21.20
CA VAL A 130 -16.26 4.73 22.11
C VAL A 130 -14.99 5.58 22.06
N TYR A 131 -15.15 6.87 21.75
CA TYR A 131 -14.06 7.85 21.62
C TYR A 131 -14.11 8.93 22.70
N THR A 132 -14.42 8.54 23.93
CA THR A 132 -14.45 9.41 25.11
C THR A 132 -14.09 8.63 26.37
N ASP A 133 -13.47 9.31 27.32
CA ASP A 133 -13.20 8.83 28.67
C ASP A 133 -14.27 9.26 29.69
N ASP A 134 -15.32 9.97 29.24
CA ASP A 134 -16.47 10.35 30.04
C ASP A 134 -17.68 9.44 29.78
N TRP A 135 -18.72 9.58 30.61
CA TRP A 135 -19.97 8.85 30.47
C TRP A 135 -20.61 9.13 29.10
N THR A 136 -20.94 8.06 28.38
CA THR A 136 -21.59 8.11 27.07
C THR A 136 -22.65 7.01 26.94
N THR A 137 -23.56 7.20 26.00
CA THR A 137 -24.58 6.19 25.66
C THR A 137 -24.14 5.39 24.45
N VAL A 138 -24.22 4.07 24.54
CA VAL A 138 -24.04 3.15 23.41
C VAL A 138 -25.34 2.41 23.13
N GLU A 139 -25.67 2.23 21.86
CA GLU A 139 -26.90 1.58 21.41
C GLU A 139 -26.61 0.47 20.40
N TYR A 140 -27.37 -0.62 20.50
CA TYR A 140 -27.29 -1.76 19.58
C TYR A 140 -28.68 -2.14 19.11
N ILE A 141 -28.82 -2.46 17.82
CA ILE A 141 -30.03 -3.03 17.25
C ILE A 141 -29.79 -4.49 16.87
N ILE A 142 -30.51 -5.39 17.52
CA ILE A 142 -30.31 -6.84 17.44
C ILE A 142 -31.53 -7.52 16.83
N THR A 143 -31.27 -8.52 16.00
CA THR A 143 -32.32 -9.40 15.45
C THR A 143 -32.70 -10.44 16.48
N PRO A 144 -33.96 -10.50 16.96
CA PRO A 144 -34.39 -11.58 17.83
C PRO A 144 -34.28 -12.92 17.12
N THR A 145 -33.89 -13.96 17.85
CA THR A 145 -33.94 -15.34 17.35
C THR A 145 -35.06 -16.08 18.06
N SER A 146 -35.63 -17.12 17.42
CA SER A 146 -36.61 -18.01 18.06
C SER A 146 -35.99 -18.91 19.15
N SER A 147 -34.73 -18.67 19.54
CA SER A 147 -34.02 -19.47 20.54
C SER A 147 -34.41 -19.04 21.95
N TYR A 148 -34.27 -19.96 22.92
CA TYR A 148 -34.38 -19.65 24.36
C TYR A 148 -33.14 -18.91 24.89
N SER A 149 -32.22 -18.46 24.03
CA SER A 149 -30.92 -17.88 24.39
C SER A 149 -30.92 -16.36 24.16
N ASN A 150 -32.00 -15.68 24.50
CA ASN A 150 -32.08 -14.23 24.44
C ASN A 150 -31.53 -13.62 25.73
N TYR A 151 -30.26 -13.29 25.73
CA TYR A 151 -29.59 -12.59 26.82
C TYR A 151 -28.51 -11.69 26.24
N ALA A 152 -28.19 -10.60 26.95
CA ALA A 152 -27.08 -9.73 26.63
C ALA A 152 -25.85 -10.13 27.44
N GLN A 153 -24.70 -10.30 26.79
CA GLN A 153 -23.39 -10.44 27.41
C GLN A 153 -22.55 -9.21 27.07
N ILE A 154 -22.19 -8.44 28.08
CA ILE A 154 -21.55 -7.13 27.98
C ILE A 154 -20.10 -7.27 28.43
N LYS A 155 -19.16 -6.82 27.63
CA LYS A 155 -17.72 -6.86 27.95
C LYS A 155 -16.96 -5.69 27.31
N PRO A 156 -15.91 -5.18 27.96
CA PRO A 156 -14.93 -4.34 27.30
C PRO A 156 -14.13 -5.17 26.27
N PHE A 157 -13.68 -4.52 25.20
CA PHE A 157 -12.77 -5.09 24.22
C PHE A 157 -11.77 -4.03 23.77
N LEU A 158 -10.47 -4.34 23.78
CA LEU A 158 -9.38 -3.36 23.57
C LEU A 158 -9.42 -2.20 24.57
N VAL A 159 -9.81 -2.49 25.82
CA VAL A 159 -9.84 -1.53 26.93
C VAL A 159 -9.07 -2.13 28.10
N ALA A 160 -7.74 -1.99 28.09
CA ALA A 160 -6.85 -2.71 29.02
C ALA A 160 -7.19 -2.48 30.50
N GLU A 161 -7.65 -1.28 30.83
CA GLU A 161 -8.04 -0.88 32.19
C GLU A 161 -9.52 -1.13 32.49
N GLY A 162 -10.29 -1.74 31.57
CA GLY A 162 -11.70 -2.02 31.74
C GLY A 162 -12.63 -0.82 31.55
N MET A 163 -13.90 -1.02 31.88
CA MET A 163 -14.96 -0.03 31.71
C MET A 163 -15.94 -0.01 32.88
N PHE A 164 -16.68 1.08 33.00
CA PHE A 164 -17.82 1.25 33.90
C PHE A 164 -19.13 1.12 33.12
N LEU A 165 -20.13 0.51 33.77
CA LEU A 165 -21.48 0.32 33.26
C LEU A 165 -22.48 0.83 34.31
N LYS A 166 -23.22 1.89 33.99
CA LYS A 166 -24.18 2.51 34.92
C LYS A 166 -25.60 1.98 34.72
N SER A 167 -26.01 1.74 33.49
CA SER A 167 -27.35 1.25 33.20
C SER A 167 -27.38 0.36 31.96
N VAL A 168 -28.39 -0.52 31.91
CA VAL A 168 -28.73 -1.35 30.75
C VAL A 168 -30.24 -1.34 30.58
N LYS A 169 -30.70 -0.86 29.42
CA LYS A 169 -32.10 -0.93 29.00
C LYS A 169 -32.20 -1.80 27.75
N ILE A 170 -33.14 -2.74 27.74
CA ILE A 170 -33.42 -3.62 26.61
C ILE A 170 -34.90 -3.49 26.26
N GLU A 171 -35.16 -3.07 25.04
CA GLU A 171 -36.51 -2.80 24.51
C GLU A 171 -36.71 -3.60 23.22
N GLN A 172 -37.93 -4.01 22.92
CA GLN A 172 -38.29 -4.63 21.64
C GLN A 172 -39.45 -3.89 20.97
N GLY A 173 -39.28 -3.57 19.69
CA GLY A 173 -40.24 -2.79 18.93
C GLY A 173 -39.99 -2.86 17.42
N LYS A 174 -41.02 -2.57 16.61
CA LYS A 174 -40.95 -2.55 15.14
C LYS A 174 -40.30 -1.28 14.60
N GLU A 175 -40.30 -0.24 15.40
CA GLU A 175 -39.65 1.04 15.16
C GLU A 175 -38.11 0.95 15.24
N PHE A 176 -37.58 -0.12 15.83
CA PHE A 176 -36.14 -0.34 15.91
C PHE A 176 -35.62 -0.94 14.59
N LEU A 177 -34.85 -0.13 13.85
CA LEU A 177 -34.16 -0.55 12.63
C LEU A 177 -32.66 -0.27 12.75
N GLY A 178 -31.86 -1.30 12.47
CA GLY A 178 -30.41 -1.16 12.38
C GLY A 178 -30.01 -0.34 11.16
N VAL A 179 -28.85 0.29 11.24
CA VAL A 179 -28.24 0.97 10.09
C VAL A 179 -27.68 -0.10 9.14
N PRO A 180 -28.00 -0.06 7.83
CA PRO A 180 -27.43 -0.98 6.85
C PRO A 180 -25.90 -0.88 6.77
N VAL A 181 -25.24 -2.01 6.50
CA VAL A 181 -23.80 -2.05 6.24
C VAL A 181 -23.58 -2.29 4.74
N PRO A 182 -23.19 -1.25 3.97
CA PRO A 182 -22.93 -1.36 2.54
C PRO A 182 -21.65 -2.14 2.27
N SER A 183 -21.60 -2.79 1.12
CA SER A 183 -20.45 -3.54 0.62
C SER A 183 -19.80 -2.81 -0.56
N LEU A 184 -18.48 -2.88 -0.68
CA LEU A 184 -17.78 -2.30 -1.82
C LEU A 184 -18.28 -2.96 -3.13
N PRO A 185 -18.72 -2.18 -4.14
CA PRO A 185 -19.12 -2.74 -5.42
C PRO A 185 -17.95 -3.41 -6.13
N THR A 186 -18.15 -4.63 -6.64
CA THR A 186 -17.12 -5.42 -7.35
C THR A 186 -17.34 -5.48 -8.86
N ASP A 187 -18.31 -4.73 -9.39
CA ASP A 187 -18.71 -4.72 -10.80
C ASP A 187 -18.81 -3.28 -11.38
N ALA A 188 -18.27 -2.28 -10.67
CA ALA A 188 -18.35 -0.89 -11.07
C ALA A 188 -17.48 -0.63 -12.31
N ASN A 189 -18.09 -0.11 -13.39
CA ASN A 189 -17.39 0.12 -14.67
C ASN A 189 -17.40 1.59 -15.13
N GLY A 190 -17.80 2.51 -14.25
CA GLY A 190 -17.96 3.94 -14.54
C GLY A 190 -19.33 4.32 -15.11
N ALA A 191 -20.01 3.41 -15.81
CA ALA A 191 -21.38 3.64 -16.31
C ALA A 191 -22.46 2.99 -15.43
N SER A 192 -22.07 2.01 -14.62
CA SER A 192 -22.96 1.24 -13.75
C SER A 192 -22.19 0.60 -12.60
N PHE A 193 -22.90 0.26 -11.53
CA PHE A 193 -22.43 -0.60 -10.45
C PHE A 193 -23.62 -1.26 -9.76
N THR A 194 -23.39 -2.33 -9.02
CA THR A 194 -24.41 -2.96 -8.16
C THR A 194 -24.15 -2.57 -6.71
N ALA A 195 -25.02 -1.70 -6.17
CA ALA A 195 -25.03 -1.44 -4.74
C ALA A 195 -25.49 -2.71 -4.01
N SER A 196 -24.85 -3.05 -2.89
CA SER A 196 -25.21 -4.22 -2.09
C SER A 196 -24.96 -3.94 -0.61
N TRP A 197 -25.85 -4.42 0.24
CA TRP A 197 -25.74 -4.26 1.70
C TRP A 197 -26.35 -5.46 2.42
N LYS A 198 -25.91 -5.67 3.66
CA LYS A 198 -26.50 -6.70 4.52
C LYS A 198 -27.94 -6.32 4.87
N ALA A 199 -28.85 -7.30 4.79
CA ALA A 199 -30.23 -7.10 5.19
C ALA A 199 -30.32 -6.77 6.70
N VAL A 200 -31.20 -5.82 7.01
CA VAL A 200 -31.54 -5.36 8.36
C VAL A 200 -32.84 -6.01 8.79
N SER A 201 -32.84 -6.66 9.95
CA SER A 201 -34.05 -7.26 10.52
C SER A 201 -35.15 -6.23 10.76
N GLY A 202 -36.38 -6.61 10.42
CA GLY A 202 -37.57 -5.75 10.56
C GLY A 202 -37.74 -4.74 9.43
N ALA A 203 -36.77 -4.60 8.52
CA ALA A 203 -36.91 -3.77 7.33
C ALA A 203 -37.76 -4.49 6.27
N THR A 204 -38.70 -3.78 5.67
CA THR A 204 -39.51 -4.27 4.54
C THR A 204 -39.09 -3.64 3.21
N LYS A 205 -38.36 -2.52 3.27
CA LYS A 205 -37.81 -1.79 2.13
C LYS A 205 -36.54 -1.05 2.55
N TYR A 206 -35.83 -0.52 1.56
CA TYR A 206 -34.67 0.32 1.75
C TYR A 206 -34.79 1.57 0.88
N TYR A 207 -34.18 2.65 1.32
CA TYR A 207 -33.97 3.84 0.50
C TYR A 207 -32.48 3.93 0.15
N LEU A 208 -32.19 3.90 -1.14
CA LEU A 208 -30.86 4.07 -1.70
C LEU A 208 -30.72 5.51 -2.22
N ASP A 209 -29.69 6.18 -1.74
CA ASP A 209 -29.23 7.45 -2.33
C ASP A 209 -27.91 7.20 -3.04
N VAL A 210 -27.78 7.74 -4.26
CA VAL A 210 -26.54 7.75 -5.04
C VAL A 210 -26.26 9.19 -5.44
N TYR A 211 -25.06 9.68 -5.18
CA TYR A 211 -24.71 11.07 -5.45
C TYR A 211 -23.22 11.25 -5.73
N SER A 212 -22.86 12.39 -6.28
CA SER A 212 -21.48 12.87 -6.40
C SER A 212 -21.30 14.14 -5.56
N TYR A 213 -20.06 14.62 -5.44
CA TYR A 213 -19.77 15.93 -4.87
C TYR A 213 -19.41 16.93 -5.98
N ASP A 214 -19.94 18.15 -5.90
CA ASP A 214 -19.48 19.25 -6.74
C ASP A 214 -18.14 19.82 -6.24
N ALA A 215 -17.56 20.77 -6.99
CA ALA A 215 -16.29 21.42 -6.63
C ALA A 215 -16.36 22.20 -5.30
N GLY A 216 -17.55 22.53 -4.80
CA GLY A 216 -17.79 23.17 -3.51
C GLY A 216 -18.03 22.19 -2.36
N GLY A 217 -18.02 20.88 -2.62
CA GLY A 217 -18.29 19.83 -1.64
C GLY A 217 -19.78 19.60 -1.34
N SER A 218 -20.69 20.10 -2.17
CA SER A 218 -22.14 19.85 -2.02
C SER A 218 -22.54 18.58 -2.78
N LYS A 219 -23.52 17.84 -2.22
CA LYS A 219 -24.05 16.62 -2.86
C LYS A 219 -24.87 16.96 -4.08
N VAL A 220 -24.59 16.26 -5.19
CA VAL A 220 -25.39 16.27 -6.42
C VAL A 220 -26.04 14.90 -6.55
N MET A 221 -27.34 14.83 -6.29
CA MET A 221 -28.08 13.56 -6.28
C MET A 221 -28.24 13.00 -7.70
N PHE A 222 -27.91 11.72 -7.86
CA PHE A 222 -28.20 10.92 -9.04
C PHE A 222 -29.44 10.03 -8.81
N LEU A 223 -29.50 9.38 -7.65
CA LEU A 223 -30.71 8.74 -7.11
C LEU A 223 -30.96 9.30 -5.71
N GLU A 224 -32.21 9.65 -5.43
CA GLU A 224 -32.63 10.14 -4.13
C GLU A 224 -33.85 9.35 -3.67
N ASN A 225 -33.77 8.77 -2.48
CA ASN A 225 -34.77 7.89 -1.87
C ASN A 225 -35.25 6.78 -2.81
N GLN A 226 -34.37 6.19 -3.62
CA GLN A 226 -34.73 5.07 -4.49
C GLN A 226 -35.18 3.89 -3.62
N GLU A 227 -36.46 3.54 -3.70
CA GLU A 227 -36.99 2.40 -2.95
C GLU A 227 -36.46 1.08 -3.52
N VAL A 228 -35.99 0.22 -2.64
CA VAL A 228 -35.50 -1.13 -2.95
C VAL A 228 -36.17 -2.12 -2.02
N THR A 229 -37.01 -3.00 -2.57
CA THR A 229 -37.67 -4.06 -1.81
C THR A 229 -36.84 -5.34 -1.88
N PRO A 230 -36.54 -5.99 -0.74
CA PRO A 230 -35.92 -7.32 -0.73
C PRO A 230 -36.75 -8.33 -1.53
N THR A 231 -36.06 -9.21 -2.26
CA THR A 231 -36.73 -10.27 -3.03
C THR A 231 -37.46 -11.27 -2.14
N THR A 232 -36.96 -11.50 -0.91
CA THR A 232 -37.60 -12.32 0.11
C THR A 232 -37.39 -11.71 1.50
N SER A 233 -38.27 -12.05 2.45
CA SER A 233 -38.14 -11.64 3.85
C SER A 233 -36.98 -12.32 4.59
N THR A 234 -36.28 -13.26 3.96
CA THR A 234 -35.14 -14.00 4.51
C THR A 234 -33.85 -13.71 3.76
N ALA A 235 -33.82 -12.69 2.91
CA ALA A 235 -32.62 -12.28 2.20
C ALA A 235 -31.52 -11.90 3.21
N THR A 236 -30.30 -12.39 2.99
CA THR A 236 -29.13 -12.01 3.80
C THR A 236 -28.47 -10.75 3.28
N PHE A 237 -28.59 -10.51 1.97
CA PHE A 237 -28.13 -9.32 1.26
C PHE A 237 -29.22 -8.79 0.35
N VAL A 238 -29.23 -7.48 0.18
CA VAL A 238 -30.11 -6.76 -0.74
C VAL A 238 -29.23 -5.97 -1.69
N SER A 239 -29.61 -5.93 -2.96
CA SER A 239 -28.83 -5.25 -3.99
C SER A 239 -29.71 -4.47 -4.96
N TYR A 240 -29.11 -3.48 -5.60
CA TYR A 240 -29.74 -2.67 -6.63
C TYR A 240 -28.72 -2.28 -7.70
N LYS A 241 -29.04 -2.54 -8.97
CA LYS A 241 -28.19 -2.17 -10.10
C LYS A 241 -28.44 -0.72 -10.49
N VAL A 242 -27.41 0.11 -10.36
CA VAL A 242 -27.42 1.51 -10.79
C VAL A 242 -26.79 1.58 -12.18
N THR A 243 -27.41 2.31 -13.11
CA THR A 243 -26.96 2.43 -14.51
C THR A 243 -27.10 3.87 -15.00
N GLY A 244 -26.42 4.24 -16.08
CA GLY A 244 -26.49 5.59 -16.67
C GLY A 244 -25.60 6.62 -16.00
N LEU A 245 -24.56 6.16 -15.30
CA LEU A 245 -23.57 7.01 -14.63
C LEU A 245 -22.58 7.60 -15.64
N SER A 246 -22.02 8.75 -15.30
CA SER A 246 -20.93 9.36 -16.06
C SER A 246 -19.59 8.71 -15.68
N PRO A 247 -18.81 8.16 -16.65
CA PRO A 247 -17.56 7.47 -16.34
C PRO A 247 -16.49 8.31 -15.65
N ALA A 248 -16.52 9.65 -15.81
CA ALA A 248 -15.55 10.58 -15.24
C ALA A 248 -15.99 11.16 -13.89
N THR A 249 -17.08 10.65 -13.29
CA THR A 249 -17.64 11.18 -12.05
C THR A 249 -17.49 10.16 -10.93
N THR A 250 -16.92 10.59 -9.80
CA THR A 250 -16.87 9.79 -8.58
C THR A 250 -18.23 9.79 -7.90
N TYR A 251 -18.81 8.61 -7.72
CA TYR A 251 -20.09 8.42 -7.05
C TYR A 251 -19.92 7.81 -5.68
N TYR A 252 -20.88 8.10 -4.82
CA TYR A 252 -21.03 7.57 -3.48
C TYR A 252 -22.45 7.06 -3.33
N TYR A 253 -22.64 6.11 -2.42
CA TYR A 253 -23.98 5.69 -2.03
C TYR A 253 -24.13 5.49 -0.53
N VAL A 254 -25.34 5.73 -0.05
CA VAL A 254 -25.78 5.42 1.31
C VAL A 254 -27.11 4.70 1.26
N VAL A 255 -27.39 3.92 2.29
CA VAL A 255 -28.61 3.12 2.39
C VAL A 255 -29.25 3.35 3.74
N ARG A 256 -30.58 3.50 3.74
CA ARG A 256 -31.42 3.49 4.94
C ARG A 256 -32.34 2.28 4.90
N ALA A 257 -32.45 1.56 6.01
CA ALA A 257 -33.48 0.56 6.20
C ALA A 257 -34.81 1.25 6.52
N ALA A 258 -35.92 0.71 6.03
CA ALA A 258 -37.24 1.25 6.31
C ALA A 258 -38.28 0.13 6.45
N ASN A 259 -39.30 0.41 7.25
CA ASN A 259 -40.54 -0.31 7.26
C ASN A 259 -41.70 0.68 7.32
N ASP A 260 -42.88 0.25 7.76
CA ASP A 260 -44.06 1.13 7.83
C ASP A 260 -44.08 2.00 9.09
N GLU A 261 -43.22 1.72 10.09
CA GLU A 261 -43.18 2.42 11.37
C GLU A 261 -41.93 3.29 11.54
N ALA A 262 -40.83 2.97 10.87
CA ALA A 262 -39.57 3.70 11.03
C ALA A 262 -38.68 3.67 9.78
N VAL A 263 -37.70 4.58 9.78
CA VAL A 263 -36.56 4.65 8.87
C VAL A 263 -35.30 4.75 9.72
N SER A 264 -34.29 3.94 9.42
CA SER A 264 -33.00 3.99 10.12
C SER A 264 -32.21 5.27 9.77
N GLY A 265 -31.12 5.51 10.51
CA GLY A 265 -30.07 6.42 10.05
C GLY A 265 -29.43 5.96 8.74
N ASN A 266 -28.70 6.86 8.09
CA ASN A 266 -27.88 6.54 6.92
C ASN A 266 -26.78 5.54 7.29
N SER A 267 -26.49 4.62 6.38
CA SER A 267 -25.24 3.87 6.44
C SER A 267 -24.02 4.79 6.38
N GLU A 268 -22.86 4.22 6.68
CA GLU A 268 -21.60 4.83 6.24
C GLU A 268 -21.66 5.04 4.71
N GLU A 269 -21.03 6.12 4.27
CA GLU A 269 -20.93 6.48 2.87
C GLU A 269 -19.94 5.56 2.17
N MET A 270 -20.38 4.93 1.07
CA MET A 270 -19.55 4.02 0.29
C MET A 270 -19.14 4.69 -1.02
N GLU A 271 -17.84 4.87 -1.24
CA GLU A 271 -17.28 5.32 -2.52
C GLU A 271 -17.38 4.19 -3.56
N VAL A 272 -17.89 4.53 -4.75
CA VAL A 272 -17.96 3.61 -5.88
C VAL A 272 -16.64 3.66 -6.65
N VAL A 273 -15.74 2.74 -6.33
CA VAL A 273 -14.43 2.60 -6.99
C VAL A 273 -14.59 1.78 -8.27
N LYS A 274 -14.05 2.27 -9.39
CA LYS A 274 -14.09 1.56 -10.68
C LYS A 274 -13.23 0.29 -10.60
N VAL A 275 -13.73 -0.80 -11.17
CA VAL A 275 -13.01 -2.06 -11.32
C VAL A 275 -12.22 -2.00 -12.63
N ILE A 276 -10.90 -2.00 -12.52
CA ILE A 276 -9.95 -1.93 -13.62
C ILE A 276 -9.14 -3.22 -13.62
N SER A 277 -9.20 -3.96 -14.74
CA SER A 277 -8.47 -5.23 -14.90
C SER A 277 -7.03 -5.04 -15.35
N SER A 278 -6.75 -3.97 -16.09
CA SER A 278 -5.44 -3.69 -16.69
C SER A 278 -5.36 -2.22 -17.13
N LEU A 279 -4.14 -1.72 -17.25
CA LEU A 279 -3.83 -0.42 -17.85
C LEU A 279 -2.90 -0.64 -19.06
N ASP A 280 -3.07 0.18 -20.09
CA ASP A 280 -2.15 0.19 -21.23
C ASP A 280 -0.78 0.74 -20.79
N LYS A 281 0.30 0.21 -21.37
CA LYS A 281 1.64 0.76 -21.10
C LYS A 281 1.76 2.18 -21.69
N PRO A 282 2.40 3.13 -21.00
CA PRO A 282 2.65 4.46 -21.55
C PRO A 282 3.53 4.42 -22.82
N GLU A 283 3.21 5.25 -23.80
CA GLU A 283 4.06 5.49 -24.97
C GLU A 283 4.89 6.75 -24.72
N VAL A 284 6.18 6.58 -24.48
CA VAL A 284 7.08 7.65 -24.04
C VAL A 284 7.89 8.20 -25.21
N GLU A 285 8.00 9.52 -25.28
CA GLU A 285 8.92 10.24 -26.16
C GLU A 285 9.83 11.15 -25.34
N VAL A 286 11.09 11.30 -25.75
CA VAL A 286 12.07 12.16 -25.07
C VAL A 286 12.62 13.21 -26.02
N SER A 287 12.61 14.46 -25.57
CA SER A 287 13.35 15.56 -26.16
C SER A 287 14.54 15.92 -25.27
N ALA A 288 15.76 15.56 -25.67
CA ALA A 288 16.99 15.84 -24.95
C ALA A 288 17.87 16.89 -25.63
N LYS A 289 18.67 17.60 -24.85
CA LYS A 289 19.68 18.56 -25.31
C LYS A 289 21.10 18.06 -25.01
N SER A 290 22.08 18.64 -25.70
CA SER A 290 23.50 18.27 -25.55
C SER A 290 24.10 18.54 -24.17
N ASP A 291 23.43 19.35 -23.35
CA ASP A 291 23.84 19.68 -21.98
C ASP A 291 23.35 18.66 -20.93
N GLY A 292 22.60 17.63 -21.35
CA GLY A 292 22.02 16.62 -20.47
C GLY A 292 20.60 16.95 -19.99
N SER A 293 20.06 18.13 -20.31
CA SER A 293 18.67 18.47 -19.99
C SER A 293 17.71 17.73 -20.92
N TYR A 294 16.60 17.23 -20.38
CA TYR A 294 15.60 16.50 -21.15
C TYR A 294 14.17 16.74 -20.66
N THR A 295 13.21 16.40 -21.52
CA THR A 295 11.80 16.30 -21.16
C THR A 295 11.22 15.05 -21.80
N ALA A 296 10.68 14.18 -20.96
CA ALA A 296 9.90 13.02 -21.36
C ALA A 296 8.41 13.39 -21.35
N SER A 297 7.67 12.91 -22.34
CA SER A 297 6.23 13.10 -22.46
C SER A 297 5.57 11.84 -22.97
N TRP A 298 4.34 11.60 -22.54
CA TRP A 298 3.52 10.46 -22.96
C TRP A 298 2.06 10.87 -23.11
N ASN A 299 1.27 10.00 -23.74
CA ASN A 299 -0.18 10.17 -23.81
C ASN A 299 -0.84 9.73 -22.49
N ALA A 300 -1.96 10.37 -22.13
CA ALA A 300 -2.74 9.93 -20.98
C ALA A 300 -3.27 8.51 -21.19
N VAL A 301 -2.96 7.61 -20.26
CA VAL A 301 -3.50 6.25 -20.21
C VAL A 301 -4.89 6.28 -19.56
N ASP A 302 -5.87 5.60 -20.16
CA ASP A 302 -7.24 5.59 -19.65
C ASP A 302 -7.31 5.03 -18.22
N ASN A 303 -8.02 5.73 -17.34
CA ASN A 303 -8.15 5.46 -15.90
C ASN A 303 -6.89 5.65 -15.04
N ALA A 304 -5.72 5.95 -15.62
CA ALA A 304 -4.53 6.22 -14.84
C ALA A 304 -4.72 7.50 -14.00
N GLU A 305 -4.43 7.42 -12.71
CA GLU A 305 -4.47 8.54 -11.76
C GLU A 305 -3.10 9.19 -11.59
N ASN A 306 -2.03 8.42 -11.82
CA ASN A 306 -0.64 8.88 -11.75
C ASN A 306 0.29 7.95 -12.54
N TYR A 307 1.54 8.40 -12.69
CA TYR A 307 2.61 7.71 -13.39
C TYR A 307 3.86 7.66 -12.53
N PHE A 308 4.55 6.53 -12.59
CA PHE A 308 5.86 6.32 -11.99
C PHE A 308 6.92 6.38 -13.08
N VAL A 309 7.87 7.28 -12.93
CA VAL A 309 9.00 7.49 -13.83
C VAL A 309 10.22 6.81 -13.21
N ASN A 310 10.96 6.05 -14.03
CA ASN A 310 12.26 5.51 -13.67
C ASN A 310 13.30 5.91 -14.73
N VAL A 311 14.38 6.53 -14.29
CA VAL A 311 15.54 6.90 -15.12
C VAL A 311 16.68 5.97 -14.74
N VAL A 312 17.21 5.23 -15.70
CA VAL A 312 18.34 4.31 -15.48
C VAL A 312 19.60 4.84 -16.13
N CYS A 313 20.72 4.65 -15.45
CA CYS A 313 22.07 4.95 -15.91
C CYS A 313 22.78 3.64 -16.27
N ARG A 314 23.33 3.55 -17.48
CA ARG A 314 24.13 2.44 -17.98
C ARG A 314 25.55 2.91 -18.22
N LYS A 315 26.48 2.53 -17.34
CA LYS A 315 27.90 2.88 -17.41
C LYS A 315 28.75 1.69 -17.82
N THR A 316 29.48 1.81 -18.93
CA THR A 316 30.44 0.80 -19.36
C THR A 316 31.77 0.98 -18.63
N LEU A 317 32.26 -0.08 -17.99
CA LEU A 317 33.55 -0.07 -17.32
C LEU A 317 34.70 0.01 -18.33
N ALA A 318 35.59 1.00 -18.18
CA ALA A 318 36.78 1.13 -19.01
C ALA A 318 37.88 0.11 -18.66
N GLU A 319 37.93 -0.30 -17.39
CA GLU A 319 38.85 -1.30 -16.84
C GLU A 319 38.12 -2.22 -15.86
N ALA A 320 38.74 -3.33 -15.47
CA ALA A 320 38.12 -4.22 -14.50
C ALA A 320 37.97 -3.53 -13.14
N GLY A 321 36.80 -3.65 -12.51
CA GLY A 321 36.50 -2.96 -11.26
C GLY A 321 35.17 -3.39 -10.65
N ALA A 322 34.90 -2.90 -9.44
CA ALA A 322 33.63 -3.15 -8.77
C ALA A 322 32.47 -2.51 -9.57
N ALA A 323 31.42 -3.28 -9.79
CA ALA A 323 30.19 -2.86 -10.44
C ALA A 323 28.98 -3.25 -9.59
N ASN A 324 27.94 -2.43 -9.64
CA ASN A 324 26.65 -2.73 -9.03
C ASN A 324 25.85 -3.62 -9.99
N VAL A 325 25.91 -4.93 -9.78
CA VAL A 325 25.16 -5.91 -10.57
C VAL A 325 23.65 -5.72 -10.40
N LEU A 326 23.21 -5.25 -9.24
CA LEU A 326 21.82 -4.89 -8.93
C LEU A 326 21.80 -3.74 -7.93
N THR A 327 20.86 -2.80 -8.09
CA THR A 327 20.47 -1.81 -7.09
C THR A 327 18.96 -1.80 -6.96
N GLU A 328 18.45 -1.68 -5.73
CA GLU A 328 17.02 -1.51 -5.47
C GLU A 328 16.86 -0.67 -4.18
N SER A 329 16.09 0.41 -4.25
CA SER A 329 15.85 1.34 -3.12
C SER A 329 14.49 1.15 -2.46
N PHE A 330 13.59 0.34 -3.01
CA PHE A 330 12.25 0.10 -2.49
C PHE A 330 11.39 1.36 -2.29
N ASP A 331 11.81 2.52 -2.84
CA ASP A 331 11.10 3.81 -2.74
C ASP A 331 9.74 3.81 -3.44
N CYS A 332 9.50 2.82 -4.31
CA CYS A 332 8.22 2.61 -4.97
C CYS A 332 7.08 2.33 -3.96
N PHE A 333 7.39 1.92 -2.73
CA PHE A 333 6.41 1.75 -1.66
C PHE A 333 6.21 3.05 -0.88
N THR A 334 5.02 3.65 -0.98
CA THR A 334 4.74 4.97 -0.41
C THR A 334 3.74 4.95 0.75
N SER A 335 3.40 3.77 1.28
CA SER A 335 2.39 3.57 2.34
C SER A 335 2.86 2.58 3.41
N GLY A 336 2.10 2.48 4.49
CA GLY A 336 2.45 1.65 5.65
C GLY A 336 3.42 2.32 6.62
N THR A 337 3.40 1.87 7.86
CA THR A 337 4.32 2.28 8.93
C THR A 337 4.81 1.06 9.69
N ILE A 338 5.85 1.22 10.51
CA ILE A 338 6.36 0.14 11.36
C ILE A 338 5.29 -0.47 12.30
N ASP A 339 4.33 0.36 12.74
CA ASP A 339 3.20 -0.06 13.59
C ASP A 339 2.07 -0.71 12.79
N ASN A 340 1.89 -0.29 11.53
CA ASN A 340 0.83 -0.78 10.65
C ASN A 340 1.39 -0.98 9.24
N VAL A 341 2.04 -2.13 9.06
CA VAL A 341 2.63 -2.53 7.77
C VAL A 341 1.55 -2.86 6.76
N GLU A 342 1.87 -2.69 5.48
CA GLU A 342 1.07 -3.25 4.39
C GLU A 342 1.60 -4.64 4.03
N TYR A 343 0.72 -5.58 3.66
CA TYR A 343 1.14 -6.91 3.23
C TYR A 343 1.50 -6.90 1.74
N ALA A 344 2.69 -7.43 1.41
CA ALA A 344 3.16 -7.56 0.04
C ALA A 344 2.84 -8.95 -0.53
N TYR A 345 2.67 -8.97 -1.84
CA TYR A 345 2.32 -10.15 -2.66
C TYR A 345 3.06 -10.03 -3.99
N ASP A 346 3.10 -11.09 -4.80
CA ASP A 346 3.85 -11.13 -6.07
C ASP A 346 3.58 -9.94 -7.00
N ARG A 347 2.34 -9.44 -7.06
CA ARG A 347 1.97 -8.25 -7.84
C ARG A 347 2.73 -6.98 -7.45
N HIS A 348 3.17 -6.86 -6.20
CA HIS A 348 3.92 -5.72 -5.70
C HIS A 348 5.41 -5.83 -6.07
N LEU A 349 5.93 -7.04 -6.27
CA LEU A 349 7.31 -7.25 -6.74
C LEU A 349 7.51 -6.77 -8.18
N ALA A 350 6.44 -6.68 -8.97
CA ALA A 350 6.46 -6.10 -10.32
C ALA A 350 6.73 -4.58 -10.34
N MET A 351 6.74 -3.92 -9.17
CA MET A 351 7.08 -2.50 -9.03
C MET A 351 8.58 -2.25 -8.81
N LEU A 352 9.36 -3.31 -8.56
CA LEU A 352 10.79 -3.22 -8.34
C LEU A 352 11.53 -2.97 -9.66
N ASP A 353 12.74 -2.42 -9.57
CA ASP A 353 13.48 -1.89 -10.72
C ASP A 353 13.79 -2.95 -11.79
N GLU A 354 13.96 -4.20 -11.38
CA GLU A 354 14.22 -5.35 -12.26
C GLU A 354 13.14 -6.42 -12.13
N GLU A 355 12.71 -7.02 -13.25
CA GLU A 355 11.77 -8.14 -13.20
C GLU A 355 12.41 -9.42 -12.67
N GLY A 356 11.63 -10.26 -11.98
CA GLY A 356 12.05 -11.60 -11.55
C GLY A 356 12.36 -11.73 -10.05
N TRP A 357 12.10 -10.69 -9.25
CA TRP A 357 12.06 -10.83 -7.79
C TRP A 357 11.03 -11.87 -7.38
N THR A 358 11.36 -12.61 -6.32
CA THR A 358 10.46 -13.60 -5.72
C THR A 358 10.48 -13.44 -4.20
N GLY A 359 9.38 -13.78 -3.55
CA GLY A 359 9.34 -13.74 -2.10
C GLY A 359 8.12 -14.43 -1.52
N LYS A 360 8.11 -14.51 -0.19
CA LYS A 360 7.06 -15.16 0.59
C LYS A 360 6.94 -14.47 1.95
N ASP A 361 5.70 -14.31 2.40
CA ASP A 361 5.33 -13.69 3.68
C ASP A 361 6.03 -12.33 3.83
N MET A 362 5.78 -11.46 2.86
CA MET A 362 6.39 -10.13 2.76
C MET A 362 5.46 -9.04 3.29
N CYS A 363 6.05 -7.93 3.66
CA CYS A 363 5.35 -6.69 3.98
C CYS A 363 6.12 -5.50 3.40
N TYR A 364 5.55 -4.30 3.50
CA TYR A 364 6.27 -3.06 3.20
C TYR A 364 5.77 -1.92 4.09
N ILE A 365 6.63 -0.90 4.19
CA ILE A 365 6.35 0.41 4.77
C ILE A 365 6.82 1.47 3.79
N ASN A 366 6.53 2.73 4.07
CA ASN A 366 6.97 3.83 3.21
C ASN A 366 8.51 3.83 3.10
N GLY A 367 9.02 3.63 1.89
CA GLY A 367 10.43 3.56 1.54
C GLY A 367 11.13 2.21 1.79
N ALA A 368 10.42 1.15 2.19
CA ALA A 368 11.10 -0.13 2.46
C ALA A 368 10.22 -1.36 2.24
N MET A 369 10.79 -2.38 1.61
CA MET A 369 10.25 -3.74 1.58
C MET A 369 10.61 -4.47 2.89
N GLY A 370 9.91 -5.54 3.24
CA GLY A 370 10.27 -6.33 4.40
C GLY A 370 9.74 -7.76 4.41
N LEU A 371 10.22 -8.49 5.41
CA LEU A 371 9.78 -9.84 5.75
C LEU A 371 8.82 -9.79 6.94
N ALA A 372 7.73 -10.53 6.81
CA ALA A 372 6.75 -10.79 7.85
C ALA A 372 6.73 -12.29 8.25
N PRO A 373 7.77 -12.79 8.95
CA PRO A 373 7.90 -14.20 9.32
C PRO A 373 6.61 -14.82 9.88
N TYR A 374 6.19 -15.93 9.27
CA TYR A 374 5.05 -16.74 9.72
C TYR A 374 5.31 -18.23 9.46
N LEU A 375 5.30 -19.05 10.52
CA LEU A 375 5.40 -20.52 10.58
C LEU A 375 6.44 -21.23 9.67
N ASP A 376 6.33 -21.09 8.35
CA ASP A 376 7.08 -21.79 7.30
C ASP A 376 8.18 -20.92 6.66
N GLY A 377 8.63 -19.87 7.36
CA GLY A 377 9.70 -18.97 6.92
C GLY A 377 9.29 -18.01 5.79
N SER A 378 9.86 -16.81 5.85
CA SER A 378 9.72 -15.70 4.93
C SER A 378 11.02 -15.46 4.17
N TYR A 379 10.92 -15.00 2.93
CA TYR A 379 12.11 -14.65 2.15
C TYR A 379 11.81 -13.59 1.08
N LEU A 380 12.88 -12.93 0.67
CA LEU A 380 12.94 -12.10 -0.52
C LEU A 380 14.19 -12.53 -1.30
N ALA A 381 14.06 -12.75 -2.60
CA ALA A 381 15.16 -13.09 -3.47
C ALA A 381 15.14 -12.22 -4.71
N THR A 382 16.34 -11.77 -5.09
CA THR A 382 16.58 -10.99 -6.31
C THR A 382 16.18 -11.79 -7.56
N PRO A 383 16.10 -11.12 -8.73
CA PRO A 383 16.18 -11.80 -10.01
C PRO A 383 17.45 -12.66 -10.12
N ALA A 384 17.49 -13.53 -11.14
CA ALA A 384 18.69 -14.28 -11.46
C ALA A 384 19.74 -13.34 -12.07
N LEU A 385 20.89 -13.21 -11.42
CA LEU A 385 22.01 -12.35 -11.80
C LEU A 385 23.17 -13.20 -12.33
N ASP A 386 23.94 -12.67 -13.28
CA ASP A 386 25.25 -13.23 -13.61
C ASP A 386 26.26 -12.80 -12.55
N LEU A 387 26.57 -13.72 -11.63
CA LEU A 387 27.53 -13.58 -10.54
C LEU A 387 28.75 -14.49 -10.75
N SER A 388 29.03 -14.91 -11.99
CA SER A 388 30.14 -15.85 -12.29
C SER A 388 31.54 -15.21 -12.30
N SER A 389 31.63 -13.87 -12.29
CA SER A 389 32.91 -13.16 -12.30
C SER A 389 33.61 -13.24 -10.93
N ASP A 390 34.88 -12.83 -10.88
CA ASP A 390 35.69 -12.82 -9.65
C ASP A 390 35.68 -14.14 -8.84
N GLY A 391 35.59 -15.27 -9.55
CA GLY A 391 35.50 -16.60 -8.92
C GLY A 391 34.21 -16.83 -8.13
N GLY A 392 33.13 -16.11 -8.44
CA GLY A 392 31.84 -16.24 -7.78
C GLY A 392 31.71 -15.44 -6.48
N LYS A 393 32.63 -14.51 -6.21
CA LYS A 393 32.59 -13.63 -5.03
C LYS A 393 31.65 -12.47 -5.26
N VAL A 394 30.85 -12.16 -4.24
CA VAL A 394 29.80 -11.15 -4.32
C VAL A 394 29.75 -10.39 -3.00
N THR A 395 29.73 -9.06 -3.08
CA THR A 395 29.52 -8.20 -1.91
C THR A 395 28.10 -7.66 -1.96
N VAL A 396 27.31 -7.90 -0.92
CA VAL A 396 25.96 -7.35 -0.77
C VAL A 396 26.00 -6.22 0.25
N GLU A 397 25.65 -5.03 -0.18
CA GLU A 397 25.37 -3.90 0.70
C GLU A 397 23.86 -3.85 0.96
N LEU A 398 23.46 -4.05 2.21
CA LEU A 398 22.05 -4.09 2.61
C LEU A 398 21.79 -3.03 3.70
N THR A 399 20.95 -2.05 3.42
CA THR A 399 20.42 -1.15 4.45
C THR A 399 19.17 -1.78 5.04
N ALA A 400 19.25 -2.22 6.29
CA ALA A 400 18.18 -2.99 6.92
C ALA A 400 17.94 -2.59 8.37
N ALA A 401 16.75 -2.91 8.87
CA ALA A 401 16.34 -2.75 10.25
C ALA A 401 15.50 -3.94 10.72
N ALA A 402 15.62 -4.30 11.99
CA ALA A 402 14.68 -5.20 12.65
C ALA A 402 13.66 -4.41 13.48
N ALA A 403 12.44 -4.92 13.54
CA ALA A 403 11.38 -4.39 14.35
C ALA A 403 10.66 -5.50 15.12
N GLN A 404 10.15 -5.14 16.29
CA GLN A 404 9.34 -6.02 17.13
C GLN A 404 8.27 -5.18 17.82
N PHE A 405 7.01 -5.63 17.77
CA PHE A 405 5.87 -4.94 18.41
C PHE A 405 5.74 -3.46 18.04
N GLY A 406 5.94 -3.11 16.76
CA GLY A 406 5.80 -1.72 16.27
C GLY A 406 7.02 -0.82 16.47
N ALA A 407 8.09 -1.31 17.11
CA ALA A 407 9.29 -0.51 17.34
C ALA A 407 10.54 -1.14 16.73
N TYR A 408 11.47 -0.32 16.26
CA TYR A 408 12.79 -0.78 15.86
C TYR A 408 13.55 -1.37 17.05
N THR A 409 14.34 -2.41 16.80
CA THR A 409 15.08 -3.13 17.83
C THR A 409 16.49 -3.50 17.37
N ALA A 410 17.43 -3.53 18.31
CA ALA A 410 18.82 -3.97 18.09
C ALA A 410 18.94 -5.49 18.32
N SER A 411 18.01 -6.26 17.75
CA SER A 411 17.88 -7.70 17.97
C SER A 411 17.17 -8.36 16.79
N GLY A 412 17.38 -9.66 16.63
CA GLY A 412 16.89 -10.43 15.49
C GLY A 412 18.03 -10.77 14.53
N ALA A 413 17.77 -11.72 13.64
CA ALA A 413 18.76 -12.18 12.68
C ALA A 413 18.06 -12.69 11.41
N ILE A 414 18.74 -12.49 10.28
CA ILE A 414 18.38 -13.01 8.96
C ILE A 414 19.60 -13.73 8.37
N LYS A 415 19.37 -14.53 7.33
CA LYS A 415 20.45 -15.13 6.54
C LYS A 415 20.40 -14.64 5.11
N LEU A 416 21.59 -14.46 4.53
CA LEU A 416 21.79 -14.20 3.12
C LEU A 416 22.51 -15.40 2.50
N VAL A 417 22.11 -15.79 1.31
CA VAL A 417 22.68 -16.94 0.60
C VAL A 417 22.56 -16.74 -0.91
N LEU A 418 23.47 -17.35 -1.68
CA LEU A 418 23.30 -17.45 -3.13
C LEU A 418 22.51 -18.71 -3.46
N VAL A 419 21.56 -18.57 -4.39
CA VAL A 419 20.77 -19.68 -4.94
C VAL A 419 21.12 -19.81 -6.41
N ASP A 420 21.57 -20.98 -6.86
CA ASP A 420 21.83 -21.22 -8.28
C ASP A 420 20.54 -21.58 -9.07
N ALA A 421 20.67 -21.77 -10.39
CA ALA A 421 19.55 -22.10 -11.27
C ALA A 421 18.88 -23.46 -10.96
N ASP A 422 19.58 -24.36 -10.26
CA ASP A 422 19.08 -25.67 -9.84
C ASP A 422 18.52 -25.62 -8.41
N GLU A 423 18.35 -24.42 -7.84
CA GLU A 423 17.88 -24.14 -6.47
C GLU A 423 18.81 -24.66 -5.36
N ASN A 424 20.10 -24.90 -5.67
CA ASN A 424 21.09 -25.21 -4.65
C ASN A 424 21.53 -23.94 -3.92
N LEU A 425 21.74 -24.07 -2.62
CA LEU A 425 22.19 -22.98 -1.75
C LEU A 425 23.71 -23.03 -1.58
N SER A 426 24.36 -21.86 -1.65
CA SER A 426 25.72 -21.67 -1.14
C SER A 426 25.75 -21.76 0.39
N GLU A 427 26.93 -21.62 0.99
CA GLU A 427 27.03 -21.45 2.44
C GLU A 427 26.33 -20.13 2.84
N PRO A 428 25.34 -20.16 3.76
CA PRO A 428 24.62 -18.97 4.15
C PRO A 428 25.40 -18.12 5.17
N VAL A 429 25.32 -16.80 5.03
CA VAL A 429 25.89 -15.86 5.98
C VAL A 429 24.79 -15.29 6.87
N GLU A 430 24.99 -15.37 8.19
CA GLU A 430 24.07 -14.84 9.18
C GLU A 430 24.36 -13.36 9.47
N LEU A 431 23.33 -12.53 9.36
CA LEU A 431 23.35 -11.12 9.73
C LEU A 431 22.56 -10.94 11.03
N ASN A 432 23.25 -10.45 12.06
CA ASN A 432 22.67 -10.11 13.35
C ASN A 432 22.43 -8.60 13.45
N PHE A 433 21.21 -8.20 13.79
CA PHE A 433 20.86 -6.80 13.98
C PHE A 433 21.39 -6.30 15.33
N ASP A 434 22.15 -5.22 15.29
CA ASP A 434 22.88 -4.66 16.42
C ASP A 434 22.55 -3.18 16.68
N THR A 435 21.62 -2.62 15.92
CA THR A 435 21.19 -1.22 16.02
C THR A 435 19.67 -1.14 15.88
N ALA A 436 19.03 -0.30 16.70
CA ALA A 436 17.61 0.00 16.53
C ALA A 436 17.46 1.07 15.43
N GLY A 437 16.93 0.67 14.28
CA GLY A 437 16.73 1.50 13.11
C GLY A 437 17.52 1.00 11.90
N PHE A 438 17.40 1.70 10.78
CA PHE A 438 18.12 1.34 9.56
C PHE A 438 19.63 1.54 9.70
N LYS A 439 20.38 0.52 9.30
CA LYS A 439 21.83 0.50 9.23
C LYS A 439 22.28 -0.22 7.97
N LYS A 440 23.36 0.27 7.35
CA LYS A 440 24.03 -0.40 6.25
C LYS A 440 24.91 -1.54 6.77
N TYR A 441 24.70 -2.72 6.22
CA TYR A 441 25.49 -3.94 6.44
C TYR A 441 26.20 -4.32 5.15
N ILE A 442 27.42 -4.84 5.27
CA ILE A 442 28.22 -5.33 4.13
C ILE A 442 28.43 -6.82 4.36
N ILE A 443 27.97 -7.63 3.41
CA ILE A 443 27.93 -9.09 3.49
C ILE A 443 28.69 -9.66 2.30
N GLU A 444 29.68 -10.51 2.56
CA GLU A 444 30.39 -11.23 1.50
C GLU A 444 29.77 -12.60 1.29
N LEU A 445 29.45 -12.94 0.05
CA LEU A 445 28.94 -14.24 -0.36
C LEU A 445 29.89 -14.87 -1.39
N GLU A 446 29.93 -16.19 -1.43
CA GLU A 446 30.74 -16.97 -2.37
C GLU A 446 29.88 -18.02 -3.08
N GLY A 447 30.33 -18.49 -4.24
CA GLY A 447 29.63 -19.51 -5.04
C GLY A 447 28.70 -18.95 -6.12
N GLY A 448 28.87 -17.68 -6.50
CA GLY A 448 28.14 -17.07 -7.60
C GLY A 448 28.37 -17.79 -8.94
N THR A 449 27.28 -17.94 -9.69
CA THR A 449 27.25 -18.57 -11.02
C THR A 449 26.68 -17.59 -12.05
N ALA A 450 26.57 -18.00 -13.31
CA ALA A 450 25.99 -17.17 -14.36
C ALA A 450 24.48 -16.90 -14.19
N ALA A 451 23.82 -17.64 -13.28
CA ALA A 451 22.42 -17.46 -12.93
C ALA A 451 22.23 -17.74 -11.44
N SER A 452 22.55 -16.74 -10.62
CA SER A 452 22.44 -16.81 -9.15
C SER A 452 21.52 -15.72 -8.62
N LYS A 453 20.70 -16.04 -7.63
CA LYS A 453 19.89 -15.08 -6.86
C LYS A 453 20.53 -14.83 -5.51
N VAL A 454 20.48 -13.59 -5.03
CA VAL A 454 20.73 -13.29 -3.61
C VAL A 454 19.41 -13.49 -2.87
N LYS A 455 19.36 -14.46 -1.96
CA LYS A 455 18.17 -14.75 -1.14
C LYS A 455 18.40 -14.31 0.30
N ILE A 456 17.52 -13.45 0.78
CA ILE A 456 17.43 -13.00 2.17
C ILE A 456 16.25 -13.74 2.81
N TYR A 457 16.46 -14.40 3.95
CA TYR A 457 15.39 -15.17 4.59
C TYR A 457 15.50 -15.16 6.10
N ASP A 458 14.34 -15.28 6.76
CA ASP A 458 14.31 -15.61 8.18
C ASP A 458 14.53 -17.10 8.39
N PHE A 459 15.16 -17.46 9.51
CA PHE A 459 15.45 -18.84 9.88
C PHE A 459 15.02 -19.19 11.30
N ASN A 460 14.48 -18.21 12.03
CA ASN A 460 14.12 -18.34 13.44
C ASN A 460 12.61 -18.53 13.64
N ASN A 461 11.78 -18.34 12.60
CA ASN A 461 10.32 -18.44 12.66
C ASN A 461 9.69 -17.63 13.81
N ALA A 462 10.39 -16.60 14.28
CA ALA A 462 9.96 -15.78 15.40
C ALA A 462 8.94 -14.75 14.91
N THR A 463 7.65 -15.09 15.01
CA THR A 463 6.52 -14.32 14.46
C THR A 463 6.41 -12.88 14.98
N GLY A 464 7.07 -12.57 16.11
CA GLY A 464 7.13 -11.23 16.68
C GLY A 464 8.03 -10.25 15.92
N TYR A 465 8.97 -10.74 15.10
CA TYR A 465 9.87 -9.88 14.33
C TYR A 465 9.31 -9.50 12.97
N LYS A 466 9.75 -8.34 12.49
CA LYS A 466 9.68 -7.89 11.10
C LYS A 466 11.07 -7.38 10.71
N TYR A 467 11.49 -7.65 9.47
CA TYR A 467 12.78 -7.21 8.96
C TYR A 467 12.55 -6.34 7.74
N PHE A 468 13.00 -5.08 7.78
CA PHE A 468 12.80 -4.12 6.71
C PHE A 468 14.11 -3.87 5.97
N PHE A 469 14.01 -3.66 4.66
CA PHE A 469 15.08 -3.40 3.73
C PHE A 469 14.77 -2.09 3.01
N ASP A 470 15.60 -1.09 3.27
CA ASP A 470 15.53 0.25 2.67
C ASP A 470 16.36 0.31 1.39
N ALA A 471 17.44 -0.46 1.29
CA ALA A 471 18.17 -0.57 0.04
C ALA A 471 18.96 -1.87 -0.01
N ILE A 472 19.11 -2.42 -1.21
CA ILE A 472 20.06 -3.49 -1.51
C ILE A 472 20.89 -3.11 -2.74
N THR A 473 22.20 -3.32 -2.63
CA THR A 473 23.12 -3.27 -3.76
C THR A 473 23.93 -4.55 -3.79
N VAL A 474 23.94 -5.24 -4.93
CA VAL A 474 24.77 -6.43 -5.16
C VAL A 474 25.96 -5.99 -5.99
N LEU A 475 27.16 -6.07 -5.43
CA LEU A 475 28.40 -5.70 -6.08
C LEU A 475 29.23 -6.93 -6.44
N GLN A 476 29.94 -6.83 -7.57
CA GLN A 476 30.95 -7.81 -7.96
C GLN A 476 32.04 -7.10 -8.79
N VAL A 477 33.28 -7.59 -8.69
CA VAL A 477 34.33 -7.17 -9.62
C VAL A 477 34.03 -7.72 -11.02
N LYS A 478 33.84 -6.82 -11.98
CA LYS A 478 33.52 -7.13 -13.38
C LYS A 478 34.66 -6.73 -14.31
N PRO A 479 34.81 -7.40 -15.47
CA PRO A 479 35.83 -7.05 -16.45
C PRO A 479 35.53 -5.73 -17.17
N ALA A 480 36.55 -5.17 -17.84
CA ALA A 480 36.37 -4.06 -18.78
C ALA A 480 35.32 -4.41 -19.85
N GLY A 481 34.49 -3.44 -20.23
CA GLY A 481 33.37 -3.62 -21.16
C GLY A 481 32.07 -4.07 -20.50
N TYR A 482 32.07 -4.43 -19.22
CA TYR A 482 30.83 -4.68 -18.48
C TYR A 482 29.97 -3.41 -18.41
N VAL A 483 28.67 -3.55 -18.68
CA VAL A 483 27.71 -2.45 -18.60
C VAL A 483 27.00 -2.53 -17.26
N ASN A 484 27.32 -1.59 -16.38
CA ASN A 484 26.68 -1.42 -15.09
C ASN A 484 25.37 -0.65 -15.25
N THR A 485 24.23 -1.23 -14.88
CA THR A 485 22.93 -0.55 -14.90
C THR A 485 22.54 -0.19 -13.47
N THR A 486 22.20 1.08 -13.23
CA THR A 486 21.78 1.57 -11.91
C THR A 486 20.64 2.56 -12.07
N THR A 487 19.71 2.57 -11.13
CA THR A 487 18.67 3.59 -11.04
C THR A 487 19.32 4.96 -10.77
N TYR A 488 19.01 5.93 -11.61
CA TYR A 488 19.53 7.30 -11.54
C TYR A 488 18.54 8.21 -10.83
N GLU A 489 17.27 8.11 -11.15
CA GLU A 489 16.20 8.94 -10.56
C GLU A 489 14.84 8.27 -10.71
N THR A 490 13.98 8.38 -9.70
CA THR A 490 12.58 7.96 -9.76
C THR A 490 11.66 9.11 -9.38
N ALA A 491 10.43 9.12 -9.91
CA ALA A 491 9.43 10.13 -9.56
C ALA A 491 8.01 9.60 -9.72
N GLN A 492 7.08 10.12 -8.91
CA GLN A 492 5.64 9.96 -9.14
C GLN A 492 5.06 11.29 -9.63
N VAL A 493 4.31 11.26 -10.72
CA VAL A 493 3.68 12.44 -11.31
C VAL A 493 2.21 12.19 -11.66
N GLU A 494 1.34 13.17 -11.42
CA GLU A 494 -0.07 13.11 -11.86
C GLU A 494 -0.23 13.51 -13.34
N GLY A 495 0.73 14.29 -13.87
CA GLY A 495 0.74 14.75 -15.25
C GLY A 495 1.36 13.76 -16.23
N THR A 496 1.36 14.10 -17.52
CA THR A 496 1.87 13.25 -18.60
C THR A 496 3.24 13.71 -19.14
N SER A 497 4.02 14.36 -18.28
CA SER A 497 5.35 14.85 -18.63
C SER A 497 6.26 14.90 -17.41
N TYR A 498 7.55 14.67 -17.63
CA TYR A 498 8.58 14.78 -16.63
C TYR A 498 9.86 15.38 -17.23
N SER A 499 10.47 16.34 -16.54
CA SER A 499 11.69 17.01 -17.00
C SER A 499 12.79 16.83 -15.97
N GLY A 500 14.00 16.56 -16.44
CA GLY A 500 15.15 16.34 -15.59
C GLY A 500 16.45 16.73 -16.28
N ASN A 501 17.57 16.44 -15.61
CA ASN A 501 18.90 16.68 -16.13
C ASN A 501 19.84 15.53 -15.76
N VAL A 502 20.49 14.92 -16.75
CA VAL A 502 21.51 13.89 -16.53
C VAL A 502 22.90 14.49 -16.53
N VAL A 503 23.81 13.91 -15.75
CA VAL A 503 25.22 14.34 -15.72
C VAL A 503 25.94 13.78 -16.95
N LYS A 504 26.77 14.60 -17.58
CA LYS A 504 27.66 14.13 -18.65
C LYS A 504 28.82 13.35 -18.05
N GLU A 505 28.81 12.04 -18.24
CA GLU A 505 29.86 11.13 -17.78
C GLU A 505 30.31 10.21 -18.92
N GLU A 506 31.61 9.99 -19.07
CA GLU A 506 32.12 9.14 -20.15
C GLU A 506 31.62 7.69 -20.03
N ASN A 507 31.41 7.06 -21.18
CA ASN A 507 30.94 5.69 -21.31
C ASN A 507 29.60 5.45 -20.61
N THR A 508 28.74 6.47 -20.55
CA THR A 508 27.49 6.43 -19.81
C THR A 508 26.29 6.78 -20.70
N ALA A 509 25.24 5.96 -20.64
CA ALA A 509 23.98 6.18 -21.33
C ALA A 509 22.83 6.21 -20.33
N TYR A 510 21.86 7.08 -20.55
CA TYR A 510 20.69 7.25 -19.69
C TYR A 510 19.42 6.91 -20.46
N TYR A 511 18.52 6.16 -19.83
CA TYR A 511 17.24 5.76 -20.39
C TYR A 511 16.11 6.09 -19.42
N ILE A 512 14.89 6.22 -19.93
CA ILE A 512 13.68 6.42 -19.13
C ILE A 512 12.62 5.38 -19.45
N THR A 513 11.90 4.94 -18.42
CA THR A 513 10.67 4.17 -18.50
C THR A 513 9.59 4.82 -17.65
N VAL A 514 8.33 4.56 -18.01
CA VAL A 514 7.15 5.08 -17.30
C VAL A 514 6.11 3.98 -17.12
N THR A 515 5.52 3.90 -15.93
CA THR A 515 4.42 2.98 -15.57
C THR A 515 3.20 3.78 -15.13
N ALA A 516 2.02 3.46 -15.67
CA ALA A 516 0.75 4.05 -15.23
C ALA A 516 0.17 3.30 -14.04
N ALA A 517 -0.54 3.99 -13.16
CA ALA A 517 -1.21 3.41 -12.00
C ALA A 517 -2.61 3.98 -11.79
N ALA A 518 -3.53 3.15 -11.29
CA ALA A 518 -4.90 3.54 -10.99
C ALA A 518 -5.44 2.81 -9.75
N LYS A 519 -6.28 3.50 -8.96
CA LYS A 519 -7.08 2.89 -7.90
C LYS A 519 -8.12 1.94 -8.50
N THR A 520 -8.25 0.74 -7.93
CA THR A 520 -9.18 -0.31 -8.39
C THR A 520 -9.73 -1.11 -7.21
N VAL A 521 -10.65 -2.04 -7.49
CA VAL A 521 -11.12 -3.07 -6.55
C VAL A 521 -10.59 -4.43 -6.99
N ASP A 522 -9.88 -5.12 -6.10
CA ASP A 522 -9.41 -6.49 -6.27
C ASP A 522 -9.77 -7.33 -5.05
N GLY A 523 -10.32 -8.52 -5.25
CA GLY A 523 -10.71 -9.43 -4.16
C GLY A 523 -11.70 -8.85 -3.14
N GLY A 524 -12.45 -7.79 -3.49
CA GLY A 524 -13.38 -7.11 -2.58
C GLY A 524 -12.75 -6.00 -1.72
N SER A 525 -11.49 -5.65 -1.98
CA SER A 525 -10.76 -4.58 -1.31
C SER A 525 -10.28 -3.53 -2.32
N VAL A 526 -10.11 -2.30 -1.85
CA VAL A 526 -9.50 -1.23 -2.67
C VAL A 526 -7.99 -1.49 -2.76
N GLY A 527 -7.44 -1.38 -3.96
CA GLY A 527 -6.02 -1.51 -4.24
C GLY A 527 -5.59 -0.67 -5.44
N THR A 528 -4.40 -0.95 -5.96
CA THR A 528 -3.83 -0.26 -7.13
C THR A 528 -3.55 -1.29 -8.24
N VAL A 529 -3.86 -0.93 -9.47
CA VAL A 529 -3.44 -1.65 -10.68
C VAL A 529 -2.36 -0.84 -11.39
N TYR A 530 -1.35 -1.52 -11.92
CA TYR A 530 -0.24 -0.93 -12.65
C TYR A 530 -0.26 -1.42 -14.11
N SER A 531 0.20 -0.59 -15.03
CA SER A 531 0.49 -1.02 -16.41
C SER A 531 1.79 -1.83 -16.47
N ALA A 532 2.08 -2.43 -17.62
CA ALA A 532 3.46 -2.79 -17.93
C ALA A 532 4.32 -1.51 -18.07
N LEU A 533 5.65 -1.67 -17.92
CA LEU A 533 6.62 -0.63 -18.21
C LEU A 533 6.49 -0.17 -19.68
N SER A 534 6.70 1.13 -19.92
CA SER A 534 6.92 1.63 -21.28
C SER A 534 8.15 0.98 -21.91
N ASP A 535 8.28 1.11 -23.23
CA ASP A 535 9.56 0.83 -23.86
C ASP A 535 10.63 1.78 -23.32
N GLU A 536 11.87 1.31 -23.16
CA GLU A 536 13.00 2.14 -22.77
C GLU A 536 13.31 3.17 -23.86
N VAL A 537 13.38 4.45 -23.48
CA VAL A 537 13.73 5.54 -24.39
C VAL A 537 15.05 6.15 -23.98
N LEU A 538 15.98 6.27 -24.94
CA LEU A 538 17.27 6.90 -24.71
C LEU A 538 17.11 8.40 -24.42
N ILE A 539 17.64 8.86 -23.28
CA ILE A 539 17.80 10.28 -22.96
C ILE A 539 19.07 10.83 -23.59
N ALA A 540 20.21 10.23 -23.26
CA ALA A 540 21.53 10.67 -23.70
C ALA A 540 22.52 9.51 -23.69
N ASN A 541 23.50 9.54 -24.58
CA ASN A 541 24.62 8.61 -24.59
C ASN A 541 25.92 9.40 -24.74
N PHE A 542 26.78 9.31 -23.73
CA PHE A 542 28.06 9.99 -23.67
C PHE A 542 29.17 8.95 -23.86
N SER A 543 29.59 8.73 -25.10
CA SER A 543 30.76 7.88 -25.34
C SER A 543 32.03 8.61 -24.90
N GLY A 544 33.00 7.92 -24.30
CA GLY A 544 34.34 8.48 -23.98
C GLY A 544 35.16 8.89 -25.21
N VAL A 545 34.57 8.88 -26.41
CA VAL A 545 35.17 9.29 -27.69
C VAL A 545 34.37 10.43 -28.34
N GLU A 546 33.63 11.21 -27.53
CA GLU A 546 32.97 12.43 -28.00
C GLU A 546 33.92 13.61 -27.86
N ASN A 547 34.64 13.90 -28.95
CA ASN A 547 35.65 14.95 -29.05
C ASN A 547 36.86 14.71 -28.15
N VAL A 548 37.84 13.94 -28.64
CA VAL A 548 39.23 14.25 -28.29
C VAL A 548 39.42 15.71 -28.67
N VAL A 549 39.54 16.55 -27.63
CA VAL A 549 39.86 17.98 -27.70
C VAL A 549 40.78 18.19 -28.90
N ALA A 550 40.36 19.06 -29.82
CA ALA A 550 41.31 19.68 -30.75
C ALA A 550 42.46 20.18 -29.89
N GLY A 551 43.57 19.44 -29.90
CA GLY A 551 44.64 19.62 -28.94
C GLY A 551 44.96 21.10 -28.90
N THR A 552 45.03 21.66 -27.69
CA THR A 552 45.49 23.02 -27.48
C THR A 552 46.95 23.24 -27.89
N GLU A 553 47.58 22.25 -28.53
CA GLU A 553 48.75 22.41 -29.38
C GLU A 553 48.30 22.44 -30.85
N ALA A 554 48.36 23.62 -31.44
CA ALA A 554 47.88 23.99 -32.77
C ALA A 554 48.58 23.28 -33.96
N ALA A 555 48.96 22.00 -33.83
CA ALA A 555 49.73 21.29 -34.83
C ALA A 555 48.85 20.60 -35.90
N VAL A 556 47.70 20.00 -35.55
CA VAL A 556 46.82 19.36 -36.55
C VAL A 556 45.34 19.40 -36.15
N ALA A 557 44.45 19.76 -37.07
CA ALA A 557 42.99 19.66 -36.92
C ALA A 557 42.39 18.80 -38.04
N VAL A 558 41.37 18.00 -37.72
CA VAL A 558 40.68 17.12 -38.68
C VAL A 558 39.18 17.39 -38.60
N LYS A 559 38.54 17.61 -39.75
CA LYS A 559 37.07 17.71 -39.85
C LYS A 559 36.55 16.92 -41.06
N SER A 560 35.37 16.35 -40.94
CA SER A 560 34.70 15.78 -42.11
C SER A 560 34.03 16.88 -42.94
N LEU A 561 34.13 16.78 -44.26
CA LEU A 561 33.37 17.58 -45.23
C LEU A 561 32.17 16.80 -45.80
N GLY A 562 31.98 15.53 -45.40
CA GLY A 562 30.98 14.60 -45.94
C GLY A 562 31.38 13.98 -47.29
N ASN A 563 30.62 12.97 -47.73
CA ASN A 563 30.83 12.22 -48.97
C ASN A 563 32.22 11.57 -49.10
N GLY A 564 32.75 11.04 -48.00
CA GLY A 564 34.06 10.42 -47.94
C GLY A 564 35.21 11.42 -47.93
N VAL A 565 34.97 12.73 -47.75
CA VAL A 565 36.03 13.75 -47.77
C VAL A 565 36.34 14.23 -46.36
N ILE A 566 37.62 14.24 -46.00
CA ILE A 566 38.12 14.82 -44.75
C ILE A 566 39.04 16.01 -45.06
N GLU A 567 38.92 17.08 -44.29
CA GLU A 567 39.86 18.20 -44.29
C GLU A 567 40.82 18.03 -43.11
N VAL A 568 42.11 18.17 -43.39
CA VAL A 568 43.20 18.13 -42.42
C VAL A 568 43.98 19.43 -42.49
N ILE A 569 44.00 20.18 -41.39
CA ILE A 569 44.79 21.39 -41.24
C ILE A 569 46.02 21.04 -40.43
N ALA A 570 47.21 21.02 -41.02
CA ALA A 570 48.46 20.68 -40.35
C ALA A 570 49.39 21.90 -40.25
N ALA A 571 50.14 22.07 -39.16
CA ALA A 571 51.13 23.12 -38.99
C ALA A 571 52.49 22.77 -39.62
N ASP A 572 52.79 21.47 -39.67
CA ASP A 572 53.99 20.88 -40.27
C ASP A 572 53.58 19.72 -41.19
N ASP A 573 54.49 19.31 -42.08
CA ASP A 573 54.28 18.13 -42.93
C ASP A 573 54.05 16.88 -42.04
N THR A 574 52.96 16.17 -42.29
CA THR A 574 52.58 15.00 -41.49
C THR A 574 51.97 13.90 -42.33
N VAL A 575 51.82 12.71 -41.74
CA VAL A 575 51.12 11.59 -42.37
C VAL A 575 49.76 11.42 -41.72
N VAL A 576 48.73 11.35 -42.56
CA VAL A 576 47.36 11.04 -42.17
C VAL A 576 47.13 9.56 -42.46
N GLU A 577 46.69 8.82 -41.46
CA GLU A 577 46.32 7.41 -41.51
C GLU A 577 44.82 7.32 -41.17
N VAL A 578 44.02 6.65 -42.00
CA VAL A 578 42.59 6.46 -41.77
C VAL A 578 42.33 4.99 -41.56
N TYR A 579 41.62 4.63 -40.50
CA TYR A 579 41.27 3.27 -40.12
C TYR A 579 39.76 3.08 -40.08
N ASP A 580 39.30 1.90 -40.48
CA ASP A 580 37.93 1.48 -40.19
C ASP A 580 37.75 1.04 -38.73
N LEU A 581 36.51 0.79 -38.32
CA LEU A 581 36.20 0.32 -36.95
C LEU A 581 36.76 -1.08 -36.63
N ALA A 582 37.20 -1.84 -37.64
CA ALA A 582 37.88 -3.12 -37.45
C ALA A 582 39.41 -2.95 -37.27
N GLY A 583 39.91 -1.71 -37.23
CA GLY A 583 41.33 -1.39 -37.08
C GLY A 583 42.15 -1.58 -38.36
N ARG A 584 41.52 -1.79 -39.52
CA ARG A 584 42.22 -1.89 -40.80
C ARG A 584 42.47 -0.50 -41.35
N MET A 585 43.71 -0.24 -41.78
CA MET A 585 44.04 1.03 -42.45
C MET A 585 43.41 1.06 -43.84
N ILE A 586 42.53 2.03 -44.07
CA ILE A 586 41.74 2.20 -45.30
C ILE A 586 42.23 3.35 -46.19
N ALA A 587 42.98 4.31 -45.64
CA ALA A 587 43.69 5.33 -46.42
C ALA A 587 44.96 5.79 -45.69
N THR A 588 45.96 6.23 -46.44
CA THR A 588 47.13 6.92 -45.88
C THR A 588 47.65 7.94 -46.89
N GLU A 589 47.95 9.16 -46.43
CA GLU A 589 48.46 10.23 -47.30
C GLU A 589 49.39 11.15 -46.50
N ALA A 590 50.49 11.56 -47.13
CA ALA A 590 51.34 12.63 -46.60
C ALA A 590 50.71 13.98 -46.96
N VAL A 591 50.46 14.81 -45.95
CA VAL A 591 49.89 16.15 -46.11
C VAL A 591 50.93 17.20 -45.76
N ALA A 592 50.96 18.29 -46.52
CA ALA A 592 51.88 19.40 -46.26
C ALA A 592 51.34 20.32 -45.14
N ALA A 593 52.20 21.15 -44.58
CA ALA A 593 51.74 22.27 -43.73
C ALA A 593 50.68 23.13 -44.46
N GLY A 594 49.53 23.34 -43.82
CA GLY A 594 48.37 24.06 -44.35
C GLY A 594 47.09 23.22 -44.36
N VAL A 595 46.11 23.65 -45.14
CA VAL A 595 44.81 22.97 -45.30
C VAL A 595 44.92 21.96 -46.44
N ASN A 596 44.60 20.70 -46.15
CA ASN A 596 44.62 19.59 -47.10
C ASN A 596 43.26 18.88 -47.09
N THR A 597 42.92 18.23 -48.19
CA THR A 597 41.69 17.44 -48.30
C THR A 597 42.02 16.03 -48.77
N LEU A 598 41.55 15.03 -48.05
CA LEU A 598 41.70 13.61 -48.39
C LEU A 598 40.34 13.04 -48.80
N SER A 599 40.32 12.29 -49.90
CA SER A 599 39.16 11.48 -50.29
C SER A 599 39.37 10.03 -49.83
N VAL A 600 38.53 9.58 -48.92
CA VAL A 600 38.51 8.22 -48.41
C VAL A 600 37.38 7.47 -49.10
N ASN A 601 37.71 6.38 -49.79
CA ASN A 601 36.72 5.54 -50.47
C ASN A 601 36.05 4.58 -49.48
N ALA A 602 35.39 5.15 -48.46
CA ALA A 602 34.62 4.45 -47.44
C ALA A 602 33.47 5.34 -46.97
N THR A 603 32.43 4.72 -46.41
CA THR A 603 31.25 5.40 -45.86
C THR A 603 31.05 4.97 -44.41
N GLY A 604 30.63 5.89 -43.55
CA GLY A 604 30.37 5.59 -42.13
C GLY A 604 31.45 6.13 -41.20
N VAL A 605 31.71 5.48 -40.06
CA VAL A 605 32.65 6.00 -39.06
C VAL A 605 34.08 5.52 -39.37
N ALA A 606 35.04 6.44 -39.32
CA ALA A 606 36.46 6.15 -39.41
C ALA A 606 37.26 6.82 -38.30
N ILE A 607 38.42 6.26 -38.00
CA ILE A 607 39.43 6.82 -37.10
C ILE A 607 40.54 7.42 -37.95
N VAL A 608 40.76 8.73 -37.85
CA VAL A 608 41.82 9.46 -38.55
C VAL A 608 42.92 9.78 -37.56
N LYS A 609 44.13 9.31 -37.83
CA LYS A 609 45.34 9.66 -37.10
C LYS A 609 46.21 10.57 -37.96
N ALA A 610 46.53 11.76 -37.49
CA ALA A 610 47.38 12.72 -38.17
C ALA A 610 48.44 13.23 -37.19
N GLY A 611 49.69 12.79 -37.37
CA GLY A 611 50.75 13.00 -36.39
C GLY A 611 50.42 12.34 -35.03
N THR A 612 50.35 13.15 -33.97
CA THR A 612 49.94 12.73 -32.61
C THR A 612 48.44 12.84 -32.37
N VAL A 613 47.68 13.42 -33.31
CA VAL A 613 46.24 13.63 -33.18
C VAL A 613 45.49 12.41 -33.71
N VAL A 614 44.51 11.93 -32.95
CA VAL A 614 43.57 10.89 -33.39
C VAL A 614 42.16 11.43 -33.24
N ALA A 615 41.37 11.38 -34.32
CA ALA A 615 40.01 11.90 -34.40
C ALA A 615 39.06 10.85 -34.97
N LYS A 616 37.85 10.77 -34.40
CA LYS A 616 36.74 10.03 -34.99
C LYS A 616 36.00 10.95 -35.97
N VAL A 617 35.81 10.50 -37.21
CA VAL A 617 35.08 11.25 -38.24
C VAL A 617 33.98 10.40 -38.87
N ILE A 618 32.96 11.05 -39.40
CA ILE A 618 31.92 10.42 -40.21
C ILE A 618 32.27 10.74 -41.68
N LEU A 619 32.55 9.71 -42.47
CA LEU A 619 32.87 9.76 -43.90
C LEU A 619 31.60 9.76 -44.75
#